data_AF-B4GJ87-F1
#
_entry.id   AF-B4GJ87-F1
#
_cell.length_a   1.000
_cell.length_b   1.000
_cell.length_c   1.000
_cell.angle_alpha   90.00
_cell.angle_beta   90.00
_cell.angle_gamma   90.00
#
_symmetry.space_group_name_H-M   'P 1'
#
loop_
_entity.id
_entity.type
_entity.pdbx_description
1 polymer ?
#
loop_
_entity_poly.entity_id
_entity_poly.type
_entity_poly.pdbx_seq_one_letter_code
_entity_poly.pdbx_strand_id
1 'polypeptide(L)'
;MLDESQKPCCLPLKEEFQRSKFSLHHDDPRVFCRSQWQRGDRNILWLLYRWIWAAFFAGGVIGSLVNSYNGGTWFIYLTDWGFTLCFYACTYGAVVATIYFIKPSYFAPGSVALKIYWLSHYTTVVIAMMITLVFWAALYPSMPEMGAELYNLWAHAFNSIFMIFDCFMVAFPTRIMHFVYPFAAGITYGIFSLIYFWSGGTDFMGNRYIYFILDWERPGLAIGTVFGCVALVSCFCLCVFGFYRLRLSIYNCCGRKQVEIPETRASTETVQTA
;
A
#
# COMPACT_ATOMS: atom_id res chain seq x y z
N MET A 1 35.72 14.62 0.06
CA MET A 1 34.52 14.02 0.67
C MET A 1 33.48 15.13 0.73
N LEU A 2 32.49 15.11 -0.17
CA LEU A 2 31.44 16.14 -0.17
C LEU A 2 30.53 15.93 1.04
N ASP A 3 30.29 17.01 1.77
CA ASP A 3 29.37 17.09 2.89
C ASP A 3 27.95 16.66 2.44
N GLU A 4 27.40 15.61 3.07
CA GLU A 4 26.05 15.12 2.82
C GLU A 4 24.97 16.20 3.06
N SER A 5 25.30 17.27 3.80
CA SER A 5 24.41 18.41 4.03
C SER A 5 24.16 19.28 2.79
N GLN A 6 25.00 19.19 1.75
CA GLN A 6 24.95 20.05 0.56
C GLN A 6 24.25 19.43 -0.66
N LYS A 7 23.70 18.21 -0.57
CA LYS A 7 22.95 17.62 -1.69
C LYS A 7 21.62 18.36 -1.86
N PRO A 8 21.34 19.03 -3.00
CA PRO A 8 20.04 19.63 -3.24
C PRO A 8 18.90 18.63 -3.00
N CYS A 9 17.84 19.08 -2.32
CA CYS A 9 16.67 18.27 -1.97
C CYS A 9 16.03 17.54 -3.20
N CYS A 10 16.26 18.07 -4.40
CA CYS A 10 15.75 17.54 -5.67
C CYS A 10 16.63 16.45 -6.31
N LEU A 11 17.92 16.31 -5.94
CA LEU A 11 18.80 15.26 -6.49
C LEU A 11 18.22 13.84 -6.26
N PRO A 12 17.76 13.50 -5.04
CA PRO A 12 17.16 12.21 -4.77
C PRO A 12 15.86 11.94 -5.53
N LEU A 13 15.14 12.97 -5.99
CA LEU A 13 13.92 12.78 -6.78
C LEU A 13 14.25 12.51 -8.25
N LYS A 14 15.23 13.24 -8.82
CA LYS A 14 15.68 13.05 -10.21
C LYS A 14 16.24 11.64 -10.44
N GLU A 15 16.95 11.09 -9.46
CA GLU A 15 17.49 9.73 -9.50
C GLU A 15 16.41 8.64 -9.55
N GLU A 16 15.21 8.93 -9.06
CA GLU A 16 14.10 7.99 -9.12
C GLU A 16 13.52 7.82 -10.52
N PHE A 17 13.74 8.76 -11.45
CA PHE A 17 13.22 8.67 -12.83
C PHE A 17 14.12 7.90 -13.80
N GLN A 18 15.10 7.15 -13.28
CA GLN A 18 16.01 6.34 -14.10
C GLN A 18 15.37 5.01 -14.50
N ARG A 19 15.71 4.50 -15.70
CA ARG A 19 15.22 3.19 -16.18
C ARG A 19 15.56 2.04 -15.23
N SER A 20 16.71 2.11 -14.56
CA SER A 20 17.12 1.13 -13.54
C SER A 20 16.12 0.99 -12.39
N LYS A 21 15.35 2.04 -12.08
CA LYS A 21 14.39 2.07 -10.97
C LYS A 21 13.11 1.29 -11.26
N PHE A 22 12.83 0.93 -12.52
CA PHE A 22 11.79 -0.06 -12.86
C PHE A 22 12.11 -1.46 -12.34
N SER A 23 13.38 -1.76 -12.12
CA SER A 23 13.80 -3.07 -11.63
C SER A 23 13.08 -3.43 -10.33
N LEU A 24 12.70 -4.70 -10.20
CA LEU A 24 12.26 -5.30 -8.93
C LEU A 24 13.41 -6.05 -8.23
N HIS A 25 14.66 -5.73 -8.56
CA HIS A 25 15.82 -6.29 -7.87
C HIS A 25 16.21 -5.45 -6.67
N HIS A 26 16.54 -6.14 -5.58
CA HIS A 26 17.11 -5.60 -4.36
C HIS A 26 18.05 -6.65 -3.77
N ASP A 27 19.25 -6.21 -3.39
CA ASP A 27 20.34 -7.11 -3.01
C ASP A 27 20.08 -7.78 -1.66
N ASP A 28 19.51 -7.04 -0.71
CA ASP A 28 19.15 -7.60 0.60
C ASP A 28 17.69 -8.10 0.58
N PRO A 29 17.42 -9.42 0.64
CA PRO A 29 16.06 -9.96 0.73
C PRO A 29 15.44 -9.77 2.12
N ARG A 30 16.23 -9.54 3.18
CA ARG A 30 15.74 -9.46 4.56
C ARG A 30 14.82 -8.26 4.78
N VAL A 31 15.04 -7.15 4.07
CA VAL A 31 14.21 -5.94 4.19
C VAL A 31 12.74 -6.18 3.82
N PHE A 32 12.46 -7.21 3.02
CA PHE A 32 11.08 -7.57 2.66
C PHE A 32 10.36 -8.36 3.76
N CYS A 33 11.12 -9.01 4.63
CA CYS A 33 10.59 -9.95 5.61
C CYS A 33 10.40 -9.31 6.99
N ARG A 34 10.80 -8.05 7.16
CA ARG A 34 11.06 -7.44 8.47
C ARG A 34 10.45 -6.06 8.59
N SER A 35 10.21 -5.66 9.84
CA SER A 35 9.86 -4.27 10.14
C SER A 35 11.08 -3.36 10.00
N GLN A 36 10.85 -2.09 9.62
CA GLN A 36 11.85 -1.04 9.72
C GLN A 36 12.31 -0.81 11.17
N TRP A 37 11.43 -1.07 12.15
CA TRP A 37 11.61 -0.69 13.55
C TRP A 37 12.10 -1.82 14.45
N GLN A 38 12.26 -3.03 13.92
CA GLN A 38 12.75 -4.16 14.72
C GLN A 38 14.27 -4.22 14.76
N ARG A 39 14.80 -4.68 15.89
CA ARG A 39 16.22 -5.06 16.06
C ARG A 39 16.39 -6.59 15.90
N GLY A 40 17.62 -7.05 15.70
CA GLY A 40 17.94 -8.49 15.60
C GLY A 40 17.76 -9.04 14.20
N ASP A 41 17.36 -10.31 14.04
CA ASP A 41 16.89 -10.89 12.77
C ASP A 41 15.43 -11.37 12.87
N ARG A 42 15.07 -12.00 13.99
CA ARG A 42 13.72 -12.52 14.25
C ARG A 42 13.00 -11.63 15.25
N ASN A 43 11.70 -11.43 15.05
CA ASN A 43 10.85 -10.70 15.99
C ASN A 43 9.43 -11.28 15.97
N ILE A 44 8.99 -11.86 17.09
CA ILE A 44 7.66 -12.46 17.22
C ILE A 44 6.55 -11.40 17.18
N LEU A 45 6.79 -10.20 17.70
CA LEU A 45 5.83 -9.10 17.66
C LEU A 45 5.54 -8.65 16.23
N TRP A 46 6.57 -8.66 15.37
CA TRP A 46 6.38 -8.41 13.94
C TRP A 46 5.53 -9.48 13.26
N LEU A 47 5.73 -10.75 13.63
CA LEU A 47 4.95 -11.85 13.09
C LEU A 47 3.48 -11.75 13.51
N LEU A 48 3.21 -11.48 14.79
CA LEU A 48 1.87 -11.24 15.31
C LEU A 48 1.21 -10.05 14.61
N TYR A 49 1.93 -8.94 14.46
CA TYR A 49 1.46 -7.77 13.71
C TYR A 49 0.99 -8.11 12.30
N ARG A 50 1.77 -8.91 11.54
CA ARG A 50 1.39 -9.30 10.18
C ARG A 50 0.14 -10.16 10.13
N TRP A 51 0.02 -11.13 11.04
CA TRP A 51 -1.15 -12.01 11.09
C TRP A 51 -2.41 -11.28 11.59
N ILE A 52 -2.27 -10.29 12.48
CA ILE A 52 -3.39 -9.42 12.89
C ILE A 52 -3.97 -8.69 11.68
N TRP A 53 -3.13 -8.08 10.82
CA TRP A 53 -3.63 -7.41 9.62
C TRP A 53 -4.21 -8.35 8.58
N ALA A 54 -3.61 -9.54 8.41
CA ALA A 54 -4.18 -10.56 7.55
C ALA A 54 -5.59 -10.97 8.02
N ALA A 55 -5.76 -11.23 9.33
CA ALA A 55 -7.05 -11.59 9.92
C ALA A 55 -8.06 -10.44 9.87
N PHE A 56 -7.61 -9.20 10.09
CA PHE A 56 -8.44 -8.00 9.98
C PHE A 56 -9.06 -7.89 8.58
N PHE A 57 -8.25 -7.86 7.53
CA PHE A 57 -8.77 -7.77 6.17
C PHE A 57 -9.52 -9.04 5.73
N ALA A 58 -9.16 -10.22 6.23
CA ALA A 58 -9.94 -11.44 6.00
C ALA A 58 -11.37 -11.30 6.55
N GLY A 59 -11.52 -10.83 7.78
CA GLY A 59 -12.82 -10.59 8.40
C GLY A 59 -13.67 -9.59 7.61
N GLY A 60 -13.03 -8.51 7.12
CA GLY A 60 -13.69 -7.55 6.25
C GLY A 60 -14.17 -8.16 4.93
N VAL A 61 -13.31 -8.86 4.20
CA VAL A 61 -13.64 -9.46 2.89
C VAL A 61 -14.70 -10.54 3.04
N ILE A 62 -14.54 -11.45 4.01
CA ILE A 62 -15.51 -12.53 4.27
C ILE A 62 -16.85 -11.93 4.71
N GLY A 63 -16.83 -10.96 5.62
CA GLY A 63 -18.03 -10.28 6.10
C GLY A 63 -18.76 -9.56 4.96
N SER A 64 -18.03 -8.86 4.10
CA SER A 64 -18.58 -8.21 2.91
C SER A 64 -19.21 -9.22 1.95
N LEU A 65 -18.48 -10.28 1.63
CA LEU A 65 -18.94 -11.30 0.70
C LEU A 65 -20.22 -11.99 1.22
N VAL A 66 -20.29 -12.29 2.51
CA VAL A 66 -21.48 -12.91 3.13
C VAL A 66 -22.70 -11.99 3.08
N ASN A 67 -22.53 -10.69 3.36
CA ASN A 67 -23.65 -9.76 3.46
C ASN A 67 -24.07 -9.14 2.11
N SER A 68 -23.13 -9.02 1.17
CA SER A 68 -23.27 -8.23 -0.06
C SER A 68 -23.01 -9.03 -1.33
N TYR A 69 -23.04 -10.38 -1.28
CA TYR A 69 -22.87 -11.24 -2.45
C TYR A 69 -23.80 -10.84 -3.61
N ASN A 70 -25.08 -10.60 -3.30
CA ASN A 70 -26.12 -10.09 -4.20
C ASN A 70 -26.10 -10.75 -5.60
N GLY A 71 -26.15 -12.08 -5.63
CA GLY A 71 -26.15 -12.85 -6.89
C GLY A 71 -24.85 -12.74 -7.69
N GLY A 72 -23.75 -12.33 -7.06
CA GLY A 72 -22.44 -12.18 -7.66
C GLY A 72 -22.03 -10.74 -7.98
N THR A 73 -22.91 -9.74 -7.78
CA THR A 73 -22.56 -8.34 -8.06
C THR A 73 -21.42 -7.84 -7.18
N TRP A 74 -21.15 -8.47 -6.04
CA TRP A 74 -19.95 -8.19 -5.22
C TRP A 74 -18.66 -8.16 -6.05
N PHE A 75 -18.52 -9.06 -7.03
CA PHE A 75 -17.31 -9.17 -7.85
C PHE A 75 -17.14 -8.04 -8.86
N ILE A 76 -18.11 -7.15 -9.04
CA ILE A 76 -18.02 -6.08 -10.05
C ILE A 76 -17.46 -4.79 -9.47
N TYR A 77 -17.46 -4.62 -8.15
CA TYR A 77 -17.08 -3.37 -7.50
C TYR A 77 -15.57 -3.26 -7.27
N LEU A 78 -14.98 -2.15 -7.72
CA LEU A 78 -13.57 -1.83 -7.49
C LEU A 78 -13.22 -1.78 -5.99
N THR A 79 -14.18 -1.35 -5.16
CA THR A 79 -14.02 -1.33 -3.71
C THR A 79 -13.70 -2.72 -3.17
N ASP A 80 -14.47 -3.73 -3.58
CA ASP A 80 -14.30 -5.11 -3.14
C ASP A 80 -13.01 -5.73 -3.72
N TRP A 81 -12.64 -5.36 -4.96
CA TRP A 81 -11.33 -5.71 -5.53
C TRP A 81 -10.18 -5.12 -4.71
N GLY A 82 -10.23 -3.83 -4.38
CA GLY A 82 -9.22 -3.15 -3.58
C GLY A 82 -9.11 -3.70 -2.17
N PHE A 83 -10.24 -4.03 -1.55
CA PHE A 83 -10.26 -4.62 -0.22
C PHE A 83 -9.73 -6.06 -0.22
N THR A 84 -10.01 -6.83 -1.27
CA THR A 84 -9.39 -8.14 -1.53
C THR A 84 -7.88 -8.01 -1.74
N LEU A 85 -7.41 -6.96 -2.43
CA LEU A 85 -5.98 -6.68 -2.56
C LEU A 85 -5.31 -6.35 -1.21
N CYS A 86 -6.02 -5.69 -0.28
CA CYS A 86 -5.56 -5.49 1.10
C CYS A 86 -5.39 -6.84 1.82
N PHE A 87 -6.43 -7.69 1.79
CA PHE A 87 -6.36 -9.02 2.38
C PHE A 87 -5.20 -9.85 1.80
N TYR A 88 -5.08 -9.88 0.47
CA TYR A 88 -4.03 -10.59 -0.23
C TYR A 88 -2.64 -10.07 0.17
N ALA A 89 -2.39 -8.75 0.10
CA ALA A 89 -1.08 -8.19 0.39
C ALA A 89 -0.66 -8.40 1.86
N CYS A 90 -1.58 -8.22 2.81
CA CYS A 90 -1.31 -8.47 4.23
C CYS A 90 -1.02 -9.94 4.51
N THR A 91 -1.80 -10.86 3.93
CA THR A 91 -1.58 -12.30 4.05
C THR A 91 -0.26 -12.74 3.41
N TYR A 92 0.06 -12.22 2.22
CA TYR A 92 1.33 -12.48 1.58
C TYR A 92 2.51 -12.02 2.46
N GLY A 93 2.41 -10.82 3.02
CA GLY A 93 3.39 -10.30 3.97
C GLY A 93 3.54 -11.16 5.23
N ALA A 94 2.44 -11.68 5.77
CA ALA A 94 2.44 -12.59 6.90
C ALA A 94 3.13 -13.93 6.58
N VAL A 95 2.84 -14.50 5.41
CA VAL A 95 3.49 -15.73 4.92
C VAL A 95 4.99 -15.52 4.73
N VAL A 96 5.40 -14.44 4.06
CA VAL A 96 6.82 -14.09 3.86
C VAL A 96 7.53 -13.91 5.21
N ALA A 97 6.93 -13.17 6.14
CA ALA A 97 7.49 -12.99 7.48
C ALA A 97 7.58 -14.31 8.27
N THR A 98 6.59 -15.21 8.14
CA THR A 98 6.59 -16.53 8.78
C THR A 98 7.72 -17.41 8.24
N ILE A 99 7.86 -17.51 6.92
CA ILE A 99 8.91 -18.30 6.28
C ILE A 99 10.29 -17.80 6.73
N TYR A 100 10.49 -16.48 6.74
CA TYR A 100 11.75 -15.88 7.20
C TYR A 100 12.01 -16.10 8.69
N PHE A 101 10.97 -16.04 9.53
CA PHE A 101 11.08 -16.30 10.96
C PHE A 101 11.56 -17.74 11.24
N ILE A 102 11.04 -18.71 10.50
CA ILE A 102 11.43 -20.13 10.59
C ILE A 102 12.83 -20.34 10.00
N LYS A 103 13.07 -19.85 8.77
CA LYS A 103 14.32 -20.04 8.03
C LYS A 103 14.80 -18.72 7.40
N PRO A 104 15.65 -17.94 8.10
CA PRO A 104 16.11 -16.62 7.64
C PRO A 104 16.88 -16.64 6.31
N SER A 105 17.54 -17.76 5.99
CA SER A 105 18.29 -17.95 4.74
C SER A 105 17.43 -18.44 3.56
N TYR A 106 16.10 -18.54 3.71
CA TYR A 106 15.24 -19.11 2.68
C TYR A 106 15.18 -18.24 1.41
N PHE A 107 15.05 -16.92 1.55
CA PHE A 107 14.92 -16.03 0.40
C PHE A 107 16.28 -15.57 -0.09
N ALA A 108 16.56 -15.82 -1.37
CA ALA A 108 17.73 -15.29 -2.05
C ALA A 108 17.47 -13.86 -2.59
N PRO A 109 18.53 -13.07 -2.84
CA PRO A 109 18.44 -11.80 -3.55
C PRO A 109 17.67 -11.95 -4.87
N GLY A 110 16.71 -11.07 -5.13
CA GLY A 110 15.89 -11.12 -6.35
C GLY A 110 14.85 -12.25 -6.43
N SER A 111 14.55 -12.93 -5.31
CA SER A 111 13.46 -13.91 -5.20
C SER A 111 12.15 -13.41 -5.81
N VAL A 112 11.54 -14.21 -6.69
CA VAL A 112 10.26 -13.88 -7.34
C VAL A 112 9.14 -13.64 -6.32
N ALA A 113 9.12 -14.40 -5.23
CA ALA A 113 8.11 -14.22 -4.18
C ALA A 113 8.21 -12.83 -3.53
N LEU A 114 9.43 -12.35 -3.27
CA LEU A 114 9.63 -11.01 -2.69
C LEU A 114 9.29 -9.90 -3.70
N LYS A 115 9.54 -10.13 -5.00
CA LYS A 115 9.14 -9.20 -6.07
C LYS A 115 7.63 -9.06 -6.18
N ILE A 116 6.91 -10.19 -6.14
CA ILE A 116 5.44 -10.21 -6.14
C ILE A 116 4.93 -9.50 -4.89
N TYR A 117 5.46 -9.82 -3.71
CA TYR A 117 5.06 -9.13 -2.49
C TYR A 117 5.24 -7.62 -2.59
N TRP A 118 6.39 -7.18 -3.12
CA TRP A 118 6.72 -5.78 -3.25
C TRP A 118 5.77 -5.01 -4.18
N LEU A 119 5.56 -5.51 -5.40
CA LEU A 119 4.67 -4.84 -6.36
C LEU A 119 3.22 -4.86 -5.88
N SER A 120 2.80 -5.96 -5.23
CA SER A 120 1.44 -6.10 -4.72
C SER A 120 1.19 -5.14 -3.58
N HIS A 121 2.10 -5.05 -2.61
CA HIS A 121 1.98 -4.10 -1.50
C HIS A 121 1.91 -2.65 -2.00
N TYR A 122 2.82 -2.25 -2.89
CA TYR A 122 2.81 -0.90 -3.47
C TYR A 122 1.49 -0.59 -4.19
N THR A 123 1.02 -1.53 -5.01
CA THR A 123 -0.26 -1.39 -5.73
C THR A 123 -1.43 -1.25 -4.76
N THR A 124 -1.52 -2.11 -3.75
CA THR A 124 -2.59 -2.11 -2.76
C THR A 124 -2.65 -0.79 -2.00
N VAL A 125 -1.52 -0.23 -1.55
CA VAL A 125 -1.49 1.05 -0.83
C VAL A 125 -2.05 2.18 -1.69
N VAL A 126 -1.59 2.27 -2.95
CA VAL A 126 -2.02 3.32 -3.88
C VAL A 126 -3.51 3.20 -4.20
N ILE A 127 -4.00 1.99 -4.48
CA ILE A 127 -5.42 1.74 -4.76
C ILE A 127 -6.30 2.00 -3.53
N ALA A 128 -5.85 1.66 -2.32
CA ALA A 128 -6.60 1.95 -1.09
C ALA A 128 -6.80 3.46 -0.89
N MET A 129 -5.75 4.27 -1.09
CA MET A 129 -5.84 5.73 -1.03
C MET A 129 -6.80 6.30 -2.08
N MET A 130 -6.76 5.77 -3.30
CA MET A 130 -7.68 6.17 -4.38
C MET A 130 -9.13 5.83 -4.03
N ILE A 131 -9.41 4.62 -3.55
CA ILE A 131 -10.76 4.19 -3.15
C ILE A 131 -11.29 5.10 -2.04
N THR A 132 -10.47 5.41 -1.03
CA THR A 132 -10.86 6.35 0.02
C THR A 132 -11.26 7.70 -0.56
N LEU A 133 -10.38 8.33 -1.35
CA LEU A 133 -10.66 9.67 -1.86
C LEU A 133 -11.88 9.70 -2.79
N VAL A 134 -11.96 8.76 -3.75
CA VAL A 134 -13.08 8.71 -4.70
C VAL A 134 -14.39 8.43 -3.98
N PHE A 135 -14.41 7.53 -3.00
CA PHE A 135 -15.62 7.27 -2.23
C PHE A 135 -16.10 8.52 -1.51
N TRP A 136 -15.26 9.13 -0.66
CA TRP A 136 -15.69 10.26 0.17
C TRP A 136 -15.94 11.54 -0.61
N ALA A 137 -15.18 11.79 -1.68
CA ALA A 137 -15.30 13.03 -2.46
C ALA A 137 -16.32 12.93 -3.60
N ALA A 138 -16.49 11.76 -4.22
CA ALA A 138 -17.29 11.62 -5.44
C ALA A 138 -18.53 10.73 -5.28
N LEU A 139 -18.53 9.72 -4.40
CA LEU A 139 -19.67 8.80 -4.26
C LEU A 139 -20.57 9.13 -3.05
N TYR A 140 -19.97 9.29 -1.88
CA TYR A 140 -20.66 9.53 -0.60
C TYR A 140 -21.66 10.72 -0.63
N PRO A 141 -21.36 11.87 -1.27
CA PRO A 141 -22.33 12.98 -1.32
C PRO A 141 -23.67 12.63 -1.97
N SER A 142 -23.71 11.62 -2.84
CA SER A 142 -24.93 11.11 -3.49
C SER A 142 -25.62 10.00 -2.71
N MET A 143 -24.99 9.50 -1.64
CA MET A 143 -25.48 8.39 -0.81
C MET A 143 -25.09 8.56 0.68
N PRO A 144 -25.45 9.70 1.31
CA PRO A 144 -24.94 10.06 2.64
C PRO A 144 -25.38 9.09 3.74
N GLU A 145 -26.50 8.40 3.56
CA GLU A 145 -27.04 7.44 4.54
C GLU A 145 -26.15 6.19 4.68
N MET A 146 -25.34 5.86 3.67
CA MET A 146 -24.49 4.65 3.70
C MET A 146 -23.15 4.87 4.41
N GLY A 147 -22.58 6.08 4.45
CA GLY A 147 -21.16 6.23 4.84
C GLY A 147 -20.84 6.02 6.33
N ALA A 148 -21.81 6.11 7.24
CA ALA A 148 -21.58 5.90 8.67
C ALA A 148 -21.63 4.40 9.08
N GLU A 149 -22.05 3.52 8.18
CA GLU A 149 -22.04 2.09 8.43
C GLU A 149 -20.61 1.59 8.63
N LEU A 150 -20.43 0.70 9.63
CA LEU A 150 -19.10 0.21 10.01
C LEU A 150 -18.34 -0.39 8.82
N TYR A 151 -19.05 -1.11 7.93
CA TYR A 151 -18.43 -1.65 6.72
C TYR A 151 -17.94 -0.56 5.78
N ASN A 152 -18.71 0.51 5.57
CA ASN A 152 -18.31 1.58 4.66
C ASN A 152 -17.10 2.35 5.22
N LEU A 153 -17.05 2.61 6.53
CA LEU A 153 -15.84 3.13 7.18
C LEU A 153 -14.65 2.18 6.99
N TRP A 154 -14.88 0.88 7.09
CA TRP A 154 -13.83 -0.11 6.96
C TRP A 154 -13.27 -0.16 5.52
N ALA A 155 -14.14 -0.35 4.54
CA ALA A 155 -13.78 -0.51 3.13
C ALA A 155 -13.31 0.80 2.48
N HIS A 156 -13.69 1.97 3.01
CA HIS A 156 -13.38 3.26 2.40
C HIS A 156 -12.57 4.23 3.24
N ALA A 157 -12.31 3.99 4.53
CA ALA A 157 -11.40 4.81 5.32
C ALA A 157 -10.28 3.98 5.97
N PHE A 158 -10.63 2.91 6.67
CA PHE A 158 -9.64 2.11 7.39
C PHE A 158 -8.72 1.34 6.46
N ASN A 159 -9.17 1.00 5.25
CA ASN A 159 -8.31 0.42 4.21
C ASN A 159 -7.03 1.25 3.98
N SER A 160 -7.15 2.55 3.72
CA SER A 160 -6.02 3.43 3.44
C SER A 160 -5.25 3.77 4.70
N ILE A 161 -5.92 4.04 5.82
CA ILE A 161 -5.26 4.30 7.11
C ILE A 161 -4.32 3.15 7.47
N PHE A 162 -4.78 1.90 7.39
CA PHE A 162 -3.95 0.75 7.76
C PHE A 162 -2.90 0.40 6.70
N MET A 163 -3.18 0.56 5.41
CA MET A 163 -2.15 0.34 4.38
C MET A 163 -1.05 1.42 4.42
N ILE A 164 -1.40 2.68 4.71
CA ILE A 164 -0.41 3.75 4.95
C ILE A 164 0.39 3.42 6.21
N PHE A 165 -0.26 3.01 7.29
CA PHE A 165 0.44 2.61 8.51
C PHE A 165 1.41 1.45 8.25
N ASP A 166 1.01 0.41 7.50
CA ASP A 166 1.88 -0.70 7.13
C ASP A 166 3.07 -0.22 6.28
N CYS A 167 2.89 0.74 5.38
CA CYS A 167 3.99 1.41 4.65
C CYS A 167 5.06 2.01 5.59
N PHE A 168 4.67 2.54 6.74
CA PHE A 168 5.61 3.01 7.76
C PHE A 168 6.28 1.87 8.53
N MET A 169 5.66 0.69 8.60
CA MET A 169 6.15 -0.44 9.38
C MET A 169 7.11 -1.34 8.61
N VAL A 170 6.94 -1.51 7.29
CA VAL A 170 7.80 -2.35 6.44
C VAL A 170 9.20 -1.74 6.23
N ALA A 171 10.23 -2.58 6.00
CA ALA A 171 11.60 -2.09 5.77
C ALA A 171 11.98 -1.93 4.28
N PHE A 172 11.30 -2.61 3.36
CA PHE A 172 11.66 -2.55 1.94
C PHE A 172 11.45 -1.16 1.32
N PRO A 173 12.20 -0.81 0.26
CA PRO A 173 12.15 0.52 -0.34
C PRO A 173 10.89 0.73 -1.21
N THR A 174 10.55 1.99 -1.46
CA THR A 174 9.54 2.37 -2.45
C THR A 174 10.21 3.12 -3.60
N ARG A 175 9.84 2.82 -4.85
CA ARG A 175 10.37 3.48 -6.05
C ARG A 175 9.25 4.14 -6.83
N ILE A 176 9.48 5.35 -7.36
CA ILE A 176 8.46 6.06 -8.14
C ILE A 176 8.12 5.30 -9.42
N MET A 177 9.12 4.72 -10.11
CA MET A 177 8.92 3.98 -11.37
C MET A 177 8.06 2.73 -11.24
N HIS A 178 7.73 2.30 -10.02
CA HIS A 178 6.77 1.22 -9.78
C HIS A 178 5.31 1.66 -9.97
N PHE A 179 5.05 2.92 -10.34
CA PHE A 179 3.72 3.45 -10.70
C PHE A 179 2.99 2.60 -11.76
N VAL A 180 3.72 1.84 -12.58
CA VAL A 180 3.16 0.98 -13.62
C VAL A 180 2.24 -0.11 -13.06
N TYR A 181 2.48 -0.59 -11.84
CA TYR A 181 1.68 -1.66 -11.24
C TYR A 181 0.27 -1.20 -10.80
N PRO A 182 0.10 -0.10 -10.04
CA PRO A 182 -1.24 0.42 -9.76
C PRO A 182 -1.96 0.92 -11.02
N PHE A 183 -1.26 1.45 -12.02
CA PHE A 183 -1.88 1.75 -13.31
C PHE A 183 -2.41 0.50 -14.01
N ALA A 184 -1.62 -0.59 -14.06
CA ALA A 184 -2.08 -1.83 -14.65
C ALA A 184 -3.35 -2.34 -13.95
N ALA A 185 -3.42 -2.27 -12.61
CA ALA A 185 -4.62 -2.63 -11.86
C ALA A 185 -5.83 -1.75 -12.20
N GLY A 186 -5.66 -0.42 -12.21
CA GLY A 186 -6.73 0.52 -12.56
C GLY A 186 -7.23 0.38 -14.00
N ILE A 187 -6.32 0.22 -14.96
CA ILE A 187 -6.65 -0.02 -16.38
C ILE A 187 -7.39 -1.34 -16.54
N THR A 188 -6.95 -2.39 -15.84
CA THR A 188 -7.63 -3.70 -15.86
C THR A 188 -9.08 -3.57 -15.41
N TYR A 189 -9.32 -2.86 -14.30
CA TYR A 189 -10.68 -2.61 -13.83
C TYR A 189 -11.49 -1.74 -14.81
N GLY A 190 -10.88 -0.69 -15.38
CA GLY A 190 -11.53 0.16 -16.38
C GLY A 190 -12.00 -0.64 -17.60
N ILE A 191 -11.12 -1.48 -18.16
CA ILE A 191 -11.45 -2.38 -19.27
C ILE A 191 -12.54 -3.36 -18.87
N PHE A 192 -12.42 -3.98 -17.69
CA PHE A 192 -13.44 -4.87 -17.14
C PHE A 192 -14.81 -4.16 -17.08
N SER A 193 -14.88 -2.94 -16.54
CA SER A 193 -16.13 -2.20 -16.38
C SER A 193 -16.80 -1.89 -17.73
N LEU A 194 -16.00 -1.62 -18.77
CA LEU A 194 -16.49 -1.35 -20.12
C LEU A 194 -17.04 -2.63 -20.78
N ILE A 195 -16.32 -3.74 -20.64
CA ILE A 195 -16.77 -5.05 -21.14
C ILE A 195 -18.04 -5.49 -20.41
N TYR A 196 -18.10 -5.31 -19.08
CA TYR A 196 -19.27 -5.62 -18.27
C TYR A 196 -20.50 -4.84 -18.75
N PHE A 197 -20.34 -3.54 -19.00
CA PHE A 197 -21.39 -2.70 -19.57
C PHE A 197 -21.88 -3.21 -20.94
N TRP A 198 -20.98 -3.47 -21.89
CA TRP A 198 -21.36 -3.97 -23.23
C TRP A 198 -21.99 -5.35 -23.20
N SER A 199 -21.71 -6.14 -22.16
CA SER A 199 -22.34 -7.45 -21.94
C SER A 199 -23.74 -7.35 -21.33
N GLY A 200 -24.27 -6.13 -21.14
CA GLY A 200 -25.58 -5.89 -20.53
C GLY A 200 -25.58 -5.95 -19.01
N GLY A 201 -24.42 -5.88 -18.36
CA GLY A 201 -24.29 -5.94 -16.91
C GLY A 201 -25.00 -4.78 -16.19
N THR A 202 -25.49 -5.06 -14.98
CA THR A 202 -26.13 -4.09 -14.09
C THR A 202 -25.55 -4.15 -12.68
N ASP A 203 -25.77 -3.12 -11.86
CA ASP A 203 -25.56 -3.22 -10.42
C ASP A 203 -26.67 -4.03 -9.72
N PHE A 204 -26.59 -4.16 -8.39
CA PHE A 204 -27.60 -4.89 -7.60
C PHE A 204 -28.97 -4.20 -7.56
N MET A 205 -29.06 -2.94 -7.97
CA MET A 205 -30.31 -2.18 -8.08
C MET A 205 -30.89 -2.21 -9.51
N GLY A 206 -30.20 -2.86 -10.46
CA GLY A 206 -30.61 -2.92 -11.86
C GLY A 206 -30.16 -1.73 -12.71
N ASN A 207 -29.34 -0.83 -12.18
CA ASN A 207 -28.76 0.27 -12.96
C ASN A 207 -27.71 -0.25 -13.93
N ARG A 208 -27.59 0.38 -15.10
CA ARG A 208 -26.62 -0.02 -16.14
C ARG A 208 -25.17 0.41 -15.89
N TYR A 209 -24.89 1.01 -14.74
CA TYR A 209 -23.55 1.38 -14.31
C TYR A 209 -23.17 0.66 -13.01
N ILE A 210 -21.87 0.41 -12.81
CA ILE A 210 -21.36 -0.10 -11.52
C ILE A 210 -21.27 1.06 -10.51
N TYR A 211 -20.71 2.19 -10.96
CA TYR A 211 -20.66 3.45 -10.25
C TYR A 211 -21.20 4.53 -11.18
N PHE A 212 -22.04 5.44 -10.69
CA PHE A 212 -22.61 6.49 -11.54
C PHE A 212 -21.55 7.41 -12.16
N ILE A 213 -20.39 7.57 -11.51
CA ILE A 213 -19.24 8.30 -12.05
C ILE A 213 -18.54 7.56 -13.21
N LEU A 214 -18.79 6.26 -13.35
CA LEU A 214 -18.28 5.39 -14.40
C LEU A 214 -19.44 4.85 -15.26
N ASP A 215 -20.41 5.72 -15.52
CA ASP A 215 -21.56 5.42 -16.37
C ASP A 215 -21.18 5.50 -17.86
N TRP A 216 -21.08 4.34 -18.50
CA TRP A 216 -20.72 4.20 -19.90
C TRP A 216 -21.86 4.58 -20.87
N GLU A 217 -23.10 4.79 -20.42
CA GLU A 217 -24.14 5.46 -21.22
C GLU A 217 -23.86 6.96 -21.36
N ARG A 218 -23.06 7.52 -20.45
CA ARG A 218 -22.55 8.90 -20.47
C ARG A 218 -21.03 8.87 -20.69
N PRO A 219 -20.54 8.53 -21.90
CA PRO A 219 -19.12 8.26 -22.14
C PRO A 219 -18.20 9.42 -21.77
N GLY A 220 -18.65 10.68 -21.91
CA GLY A 220 -17.87 11.83 -21.46
C GLY A 220 -17.58 11.84 -19.96
N LEU A 221 -18.56 11.45 -19.13
CA LEU A 221 -18.40 11.31 -17.68
C LEU A 221 -17.47 10.15 -17.34
N ALA A 222 -17.73 8.96 -17.89
CA ALA A 222 -16.90 7.78 -17.66
C ALA A 222 -15.43 7.99 -18.06
N ILE A 223 -15.18 8.54 -19.27
CA ILE A 223 -13.83 8.84 -19.76
C ILE A 223 -13.17 9.88 -18.84
N GLY A 224 -13.89 10.94 -18.47
CA GLY A 224 -13.40 11.95 -17.53
C GLY A 224 -12.99 11.35 -16.18
N THR A 225 -13.81 10.44 -15.64
CA THR A 225 -13.50 9.72 -14.39
C THR A 225 -12.27 8.83 -14.53
N VAL A 226 -12.11 8.10 -15.65
CA VAL A 226 -10.90 7.28 -15.89
C VAL A 226 -9.65 8.15 -15.89
N PHE A 227 -9.64 9.28 -16.61
CA PHE A 227 -8.50 10.21 -16.60
C PHE A 227 -8.26 10.84 -15.23
N GLY A 228 -9.34 11.19 -14.51
CA GLY A 228 -9.26 11.67 -13.13
C GLY A 228 -8.61 10.65 -12.20
N CYS A 229 -9.01 9.38 -12.28
CA CYS A 229 -8.40 8.29 -11.51
C CYS A 229 -6.91 8.07 -11.88
N VAL A 230 -6.54 8.17 -13.17
CA VAL A 230 -5.12 8.11 -13.59
C VAL A 230 -4.30 9.24 -12.98
N ALA A 231 -4.82 10.47 -12.97
CA ALA A 231 -4.17 11.59 -12.32
C ALA A 231 -4.04 11.38 -10.81
N LEU A 232 -5.09 10.89 -10.15
CA LEU A 232 -5.07 10.58 -8.71
C LEU A 232 -4.05 9.49 -8.37
N VAL A 233 -4.03 8.38 -9.12
CA VAL A 233 -3.04 7.31 -8.94
C VAL A 233 -1.62 7.85 -9.10
N SER A 234 -1.38 8.75 -10.07
CA SER A 234 -0.07 9.42 -10.23
C SER A 234 0.32 10.19 -8.98
N CYS A 235 -0.60 11.01 -8.45
CA CYS A 235 -0.39 11.76 -7.21
C CYS A 235 -0.12 10.82 -6.02
N PHE A 236 -0.89 9.75 -5.87
CA PHE A 236 -0.71 8.80 -4.77
C PHE A 236 0.59 8.01 -4.88
N CYS A 237 1.07 7.69 -6.07
CA CYS A 237 2.39 7.09 -6.26
C CYS A 237 3.50 7.99 -5.68
N LEU A 238 3.39 9.31 -5.89
CA LEU A 238 4.30 10.31 -5.30
C LEU A 238 4.11 10.42 -3.78
N CYS A 239 2.87 10.40 -3.28
CA CYS A 239 2.60 10.41 -1.83
C CYS A 239 3.21 9.20 -1.12
N VAL A 240 3.06 7.99 -1.67
CA VAL A 240 3.62 6.76 -1.09
C VAL A 240 5.15 6.79 -1.10
N PHE A 241 5.77 7.37 -2.14
CA PHE A 241 7.19 7.66 -2.12
C PHE A 241 7.57 8.68 -1.04
N GLY A 242 6.77 9.73 -0.86
CA GLY A 242 6.91 10.70 0.23
C GLY A 242 6.87 10.04 1.61
N PHE A 243 5.93 9.12 1.86
CA PHE A 243 5.85 8.35 3.10
C PHE A 243 7.10 7.49 3.32
N TYR A 244 7.61 6.83 2.28
CA TYR A 244 8.87 6.10 2.36
C TYR A 244 10.04 7.02 2.76
N ARG A 245 10.16 8.19 2.15
CA ARG A 245 11.21 9.16 2.50
C ARG A 245 11.06 9.68 3.92
N LEU A 246 9.84 9.98 4.35
CA LEU A 246 9.56 10.38 5.72
C LEU A 246 9.93 9.28 6.72
N ARG A 247 9.56 8.02 6.44
CA ARG A 247 9.94 6.85 7.25
C ARG A 247 11.45 6.75 7.43
N LEU A 248 12.22 6.89 6.35
CA LEU A 248 13.69 6.86 6.41
C LEU A 248 14.26 8.03 7.22
N SER A 249 13.73 9.24 7.03
CA SER A 249 14.14 10.41 7.81
C SER A 249 13.91 10.19 9.30
N ILE A 250 12.73 9.70 9.70
CA ILE A 250 12.41 9.39 11.10
C ILE A 250 13.37 8.32 11.63
N TYR A 251 13.56 7.22 10.88
CA TYR A 251 14.46 6.13 11.28
C TYR A 251 15.89 6.63 11.52
N ASN A 252 16.43 7.43 10.61
CA ASN A 252 17.78 7.98 10.72
C ASN A 252 17.91 8.99 11.87
N CYS A 253 16.91 9.85 12.09
CA CYS A 253 16.89 10.77 13.23
C CYS A 253 16.86 10.03 14.57
N CYS A 254 16.05 8.97 14.68
CA CYS A 254 16.00 8.13 15.88
C CYS A 254 17.28 7.32 16.08
N GLY A 255 17.90 6.83 15.00
CA GLY A 255 19.17 6.10 15.04
C GLY A 255 20.35 6.96 15.51
N ARG A 256 20.47 8.20 15.01
CA ARG A 256 21.51 9.15 15.45
C ARG A 256 21.42 9.43 16.96
N LYS A 257 20.21 9.67 17.48
CA LYS A 257 19.99 9.85 18.93
C LYS A 257 20.41 8.63 19.75
N GLN A 258 20.31 7.41 19.22
CA GLN A 258 20.72 6.19 19.92
C GLN A 258 22.24 5.99 19.95
N VAL A 259 23.01 6.65 19.08
CA VAL A 259 24.49 6.60 19.06
C VAL A 259 25.10 7.68 19.95
N GLU A 260 24.45 8.83 20.09
CA GLU A 260 24.90 9.92 20.97
C GLU A 260 24.74 9.59 22.48
N ILE A 261 23.71 8.81 22.86
CA ILE A 261 23.41 8.46 24.27
C ILE A 261 24.44 7.48 24.89
N PRO A 262 24.99 6.48 24.17
CA PRO A 262 26.06 5.60 24.67
C PRO A 262 27.40 6.31 24.94
N GLU A 263 27.86 7.21 24.06
CA GLU A 263 29.19 7.83 24.17
C GLU A 263 29.28 8.87 25.30
N THR A 264 28.17 9.56 25.57
CA THR A 264 28.14 10.58 26.64
C THR A 264 28.18 9.95 28.04
N ARG A 265 27.67 8.73 28.22
CA ARG A 265 27.76 8.01 29.51
C ARG A 265 29.14 7.40 29.76
N ALA A 266 29.79 6.86 28.72
CA ALA A 266 31.11 6.25 28.86
C ALA A 266 32.22 7.28 29.17
N SER A 267 32.10 8.51 28.67
CA SER A 267 33.08 9.58 28.90
C SER A 267 32.99 10.24 30.29
N THR A 268 31.85 10.10 30.99
CA THR A 268 31.65 10.72 32.31
C THR A 268 32.18 9.85 33.47
N GLU A 269 32.30 8.53 33.28
CA GLU A 269 32.78 7.62 34.34
C GLU A 269 34.32 7.55 34.45
N THR A 270 35.07 7.99 33.45
CA THR A 270 36.55 7.93 33.45
C THR A 270 37.27 9.10 34.15
N VAL A 271 36.56 10.10 34.69
CA VAL A 271 37.19 11.33 35.25
C VAL A 271 37.16 11.39 36.79
N GLN A 272 36.70 10.35 37.50
CA GLN A 272 36.60 10.39 38.98
C GLN A 272 37.52 9.44 39.76
N THR A 273 38.58 8.90 39.15
CA THR A 273 39.62 8.17 39.90
C THR A 273 41.02 8.63 39.53
N ALA A 274 41.49 9.68 40.20
CA ALA A 274 42.90 9.98 40.44
C ALA A 274 43.02 10.89 41.67
#